data_AF-A0A2T1BZV7-F1
#
_entry.id   AF-A0A2T1BZV7-F1
#
_cell.length_a   1.000
_cell.length_b   1.000
_cell.length_c   1.000
_cell.angle_alpha   90.00
_cell.angle_beta   90.00
_cell.angle_gamma   90.00
#
_symmetry.space_group_name_H-M   'P 1'
#
loop_
_entity.id
_entity.type
_entity.pdbx_description
1 polymer ?
#
loop_
_entity_poly.entity_id
_entity_poly.type
_entity_poly.pdbx_seq_one_letter_code
_entity_poly.pdbx_strand_id
1 'polypeptide(L)'
;MGSLQVVKQRHKILIILFIASSIFGYIYYQNPRKSSVYLPSNYQIYSKFPLDHTTYSSVKPELNNLNYQPVELWNGRLILPTLSQVGKNKFVFFEVENAPQKYLNLVGQTVKLEWVNSQNIKGYFNTVTRDVEFTKATVDSQNAGNLHPERLNRRHQVNPLQSLAGARPNDDVFVKLEEPINVSENGKTYTLKIDREPIQVTGKQYALVTILRQNKLGQDKFLVRHFEP
;
A
#
# COMPACT_ATOMS: atom_id res chain seq x y z
N MET A 1 -62.97 19.09 -46.18
CA MET A 1 -62.20 19.86 -45.17
C MET A 1 -61.30 19.01 -44.25
N GLY A 2 -61.14 17.69 -44.47
CA GLY A 2 -60.34 16.80 -43.59
C GLY A 2 -58.90 16.50 -44.04
N SER A 3 -58.51 16.72 -45.30
CA SER A 3 -57.18 16.30 -45.79
C SER A 3 -56.03 17.23 -45.40
N LEU A 4 -56.28 18.54 -45.28
CA LEU A 4 -55.27 19.55 -44.92
C LEU A 4 -54.84 19.50 -43.45
N GLN A 5 -55.73 19.06 -42.55
CA GLN A 5 -55.44 18.90 -41.12
C GLN A 5 -54.51 17.71 -40.86
N VAL A 6 -54.74 16.59 -41.53
CA VAL A 6 -53.93 15.36 -41.42
C VAL A 6 -52.50 15.59 -41.94
N VAL A 7 -52.34 16.35 -43.03
CA VAL A 7 -51.01 16.68 -43.58
C VAL A 7 -50.21 17.58 -42.62
N LYS A 8 -50.85 18.61 -42.03
CA LYS A 8 -50.21 19.47 -41.02
C LYS A 8 -49.80 18.69 -39.77
N GLN A 9 -50.61 17.74 -39.33
CA GLN A 9 -50.30 16.89 -38.17
C GLN A 9 -49.15 15.92 -38.45
N ARG A 10 -49.09 15.33 -39.64
CA ARG A 10 -47.95 14.51 -40.10
C ARG A 10 -46.65 15.32 -40.20
N HIS A 11 -46.72 16.56 -40.67
CA HIS A 11 -45.56 17.46 -40.71
C HIS A 11 -45.03 17.80 -39.31
N LYS A 12 -45.92 18.07 -38.34
CA LYS A 12 -45.52 18.33 -36.94
C LYS A 12 -44.85 17.11 -36.30
N ILE A 13 -45.36 15.90 -36.54
CA ILE A 13 -44.77 14.66 -36.03
C ILE A 13 -43.37 14.43 -36.63
N LEU A 14 -43.20 14.66 -37.93
CA LEU A 14 -41.89 14.54 -38.60
C LEU A 14 -40.86 15.51 -38.03
N ILE A 15 -41.24 16.76 -37.75
CA ILE A 15 -40.34 17.75 -37.13
C ILE A 15 -39.94 17.33 -35.71
N ILE A 16 -40.88 16.84 -34.90
CA ILE A 16 -40.58 16.37 -33.55
C ILE A 16 -39.62 15.17 -33.57
N LEU A 17 -39.82 14.22 -34.49
CA LEU A 17 -38.93 13.07 -34.65
C LEU A 17 -37.53 13.49 -35.10
N PHE A 18 -37.42 14.48 -35.98
CA PHE A 18 -36.13 14.99 -36.45
C PHE A 18 -35.35 15.71 -35.33
N ILE A 19 -36.05 16.51 -34.51
CA ILE A 19 -35.47 17.17 -33.33
C ILE A 19 -35.04 16.12 -32.29
N ALA A 20 -35.91 15.14 -31.99
CA ALA A 20 -35.60 14.06 -31.05
C ALA A 20 -34.40 13.22 -31.51
N SER A 21 -34.31 12.90 -32.80
CA SER A 21 -33.17 12.19 -33.40
C SER A 21 -31.88 13.02 -33.34
N SER A 22 -31.97 14.32 -33.58
CA SER A 22 -30.83 15.24 -33.50
C SER A 22 -30.32 15.38 -32.06
N ILE A 23 -31.22 15.47 -31.08
CA ILE A 23 -30.88 15.50 -29.64
C ILE A 23 -30.26 14.17 -29.22
N PHE A 24 -30.84 13.04 -29.63
CA PHE A 24 -30.32 11.72 -29.31
C PHE A 24 -28.93 11.49 -29.94
N GLY A 25 -28.75 11.89 -31.20
CA GLY A 25 -27.47 11.87 -31.90
C GLY A 25 -26.43 12.74 -31.20
N TYR A 26 -26.81 13.94 -30.75
CA TYR A 26 -25.94 14.84 -29.99
C TYR A 26 -25.54 14.25 -28.63
N ILE A 27 -26.49 13.69 -27.86
CA ILE A 27 -26.20 13.01 -26.59
C ILE A 27 -25.29 11.79 -26.79
N TYR A 28 -25.51 11.03 -27.86
CA TYR A 28 -24.68 9.87 -28.22
C TYR A 28 -23.25 10.31 -28.62
N TYR A 29 -23.13 11.38 -29.41
CA TYR A 29 -21.85 11.91 -29.87
C TYR A 29 -21.06 12.57 -28.73
N GLN A 30 -21.74 13.17 -27.74
CA GLN A 30 -21.13 13.73 -26.54
C GLN A 30 -20.67 12.68 -25.52
N ASN A 31 -21.07 11.42 -25.68
CA ASN A 31 -20.60 10.30 -24.86
C ASN A 31 -19.66 9.40 -25.66
N PRO A 32 -18.46 9.86 -26.08
CA PRO A 32 -17.44 8.90 -26.45
C PRO A 32 -17.18 8.08 -25.17
N ARG A 33 -17.57 6.80 -25.19
CA ARG A 33 -17.08 5.83 -24.21
C ARG A 33 -15.58 5.84 -24.35
N LYS A 34 -14.89 6.66 -23.56
CA LYS A 34 -13.45 6.57 -23.39
C LYS A 34 -13.23 5.23 -22.73
N SER A 35 -13.01 4.20 -23.54
CA SER A 35 -12.37 2.98 -23.09
C SER A 35 -11.02 3.43 -22.54
N SER A 36 -10.93 3.70 -21.24
CA SER A 36 -9.66 4.01 -20.62
C SER A 36 -8.85 2.72 -20.74
N VAL A 37 -7.89 2.73 -21.65
CA VAL A 37 -6.91 1.67 -21.73
C VAL A 37 -6.21 1.67 -20.38
N TYR A 38 -6.46 0.65 -19.58
CA TYR A 38 -5.84 0.48 -18.28
C TYR A 38 -4.35 0.20 -18.49
N LEU A 39 -3.48 1.06 -17.97
CA LEU A 39 -2.05 0.87 -18.00
C LEU A 39 -1.57 0.34 -16.64
N PRO A 40 -0.88 -0.81 -16.57
CA PRO A 40 -0.36 -1.31 -15.30
C PRO A 40 0.71 -0.35 -14.75
N SER A 41 0.68 -0.11 -13.44
CA SER A 41 1.72 0.67 -12.77
C SER A 41 3.05 -0.08 -12.73
N ASN A 42 4.16 0.65 -12.57
CA ASN A 42 5.48 0.05 -12.34
C ASN A 42 5.45 -0.94 -11.17
N TYR A 43 4.75 -0.62 -10.08
CA TYR A 43 4.59 -1.52 -8.94
C TYR A 43 3.98 -2.87 -9.36
N GLN A 44 2.94 -2.87 -10.20
CA GLN A 44 2.29 -4.10 -10.67
C GLN A 44 3.12 -4.88 -11.70
N ILE A 45 4.04 -4.21 -12.38
CA ILE A 45 5.00 -4.86 -13.27
C ILE A 45 6.07 -5.56 -12.42
N TYR A 46 6.67 -4.84 -11.46
CA TYR A 46 7.71 -5.37 -10.59
C TYR A 46 7.21 -6.45 -9.63
N SER A 47 5.99 -6.31 -9.10
CA SER A 47 5.38 -7.29 -8.20
C SER A 47 5.13 -8.67 -8.84
N LYS A 48 5.35 -8.83 -10.16
CA LYS A 48 5.28 -10.12 -10.84
C LYS A 48 6.63 -10.84 -10.87
N PHE A 49 7.73 -10.14 -10.60
CA PHE A 49 9.06 -10.74 -10.64
C PHE A 49 9.23 -11.74 -9.48
N PRO A 50 9.64 -12.99 -9.75
CA PRO A 50 9.83 -14.06 -8.75
C PRO A 50 10.70 -13.68 -7.54
N LEU A 51 11.63 -12.74 -7.72
CA LEU A 51 12.55 -12.27 -6.70
C LEU A 51 12.00 -11.13 -5.82
N ASP A 52 10.90 -10.49 -6.24
CA ASP A 52 10.34 -9.30 -5.61
C ASP A 52 8.98 -9.58 -4.93
N HIS A 53 8.47 -10.81 -5.06
CA HIS A 53 7.31 -11.20 -4.26
C HIS A 53 7.73 -11.19 -2.80
N THR A 54 7.12 -10.31 -2.03
CA THR A 54 7.03 -10.36 -0.57
C THR A 54 6.32 -11.63 -0.05
N THR A 55 6.03 -12.60 -0.93
CA THR A 55 5.97 -14.03 -0.59
C THR A 55 7.35 -14.66 -0.40
N TYR A 56 8.41 -13.87 -0.14
CA TYR A 56 9.28 -14.25 0.97
C TYR A 56 8.35 -14.43 2.15
N SER A 57 7.88 -15.67 2.27
CA SER A 57 7.04 -16.17 3.34
C SER A 57 7.52 -15.55 4.63
N SER A 58 6.62 -15.53 5.61
CA SER A 58 7.00 -15.62 7.01
C SER A 58 7.93 -16.84 7.20
N VAL A 59 9.16 -16.76 6.68
CA VAL A 59 10.33 -17.46 7.14
C VAL A 59 10.42 -16.85 8.51
N LYS A 60 9.74 -17.50 9.46
CA LYS A 60 10.15 -17.44 10.85
C LYS A 60 11.65 -17.53 10.75
N PRO A 61 12.42 -16.48 11.09
CA PRO A 61 13.85 -16.64 11.19
C PRO A 61 14.01 -17.90 12.00
N GLU A 62 14.60 -18.95 11.43
CA GLU A 62 14.98 -20.06 12.27
C GLU A 62 15.79 -19.39 13.37
N LEU A 63 15.31 -19.48 14.62
CA LEU A 63 15.86 -18.75 15.77
C LEU A 63 17.37 -19.05 15.96
N ASN A 64 17.90 -19.99 15.17
CA ASN A 64 19.28 -20.45 15.12
C ASN A 64 19.97 -20.25 13.76
N ASN A 65 19.49 -19.36 12.87
CA ASN A 65 20.29 -18.98 11.71
C ASN A 65 21.41 -18.02 12.15
N LEU A 66 22.51 -18.61 12.62
CA LEU A 66 23.73 -17.91 13.05
C LEU A 66 24.27 -16.91 12.01
N ASN A 67 23.86 -17.05 10.75
CA ASN A 67 24.35 -16.24 9.63
C ASN A 67 23.44 -15.07 9.27
N TYR A 68 22.25 -14.94 9.87
CA TYR A 68 21.38 -13.79 9.64
C TYR A 68 21.64 -12.70 10.68
N GLN A 69 22.11 -11.55 10.22
CA GLN A 69 22.23 -10.36 11.05
C GLN A 69 21.01 -9.46 10.83
N PRO A 70 20.17 -9.23 11.86
CA PRO A 70 19.05 -8.34 11.72
C PRO A 70 19.52 -6.89 11.56
N VAL A 71 18.82 -6.11 10.74
CA VAL A 71 19.14 -4.69 10.49
C VAL A 71 18.99 -3.84 11.75
N GLU A 72 18.13 -4.26 12.68
CA GLU A 72 17.91 -3.63 13.98
C GLU A 72 17.27 -4.63 14.95
N LEU A 73 17.34 -4.37 16.26
CA LEU A 73 16.67 -5.20 17.26
C LEU A 73 15.15 -5.25 17.04
N TRP A 74 14.52 -4.10 16.81
CA TRP A 74 13.11 -4.03 16.43
C TRP A 74 13.00 -3.79 14.93
N ASN A 75 12.66 -4.84 14.18
CA ASN A 75 12.32 -4.72 12.77
C ASN A 75 11.14 -5.61 12.42
N GLY A 76 10.43 -5.24 11.36
CA GLY A 76 9.21 -5.91 10.98
C GLY A 76 8.42 -5.18 9.92
N ARG A 77 7.21 -5.68 9.69
CA ARG A 77 6.33 -5.23 8.61
C ARG A 77 5.20 -4.39 9.16
N LEU A 78 4.96 -3.24 8.56
CA LEU A 78 3.79 -2.43 8.85
C LEU A 78 2.57 -2.99 8.13
N ILE A 79 1.47 -3.11 8.88
CA ILE A 79 0.19 -3.57 8.37
C ILE A 79 -0.86 -2.49 8.63
N LEU A 80 -1.46 -1.96 7.57
CA LEU A 80 -2.51 -0.94 7.72
C LEU A 80 -3.81 -1.62 8.20
N PRO A 81 -4.36 -1.23 9.37
CA PRO A 81 -5.63 -1.77 9.85
C PRO A 81 -6.78 -1.44 8.90
N THR A 82 -7.76 -2.34 8.79
CA THR A 82 -9.01 -2.07 8.09
C THR A 82 -9.79 -0.96 8.79
N LEU A 83 -10.73 -0.32 8.09
CA LEU A 83 -11.56 0.75 8.67
C LEU A 83 -12.31 0.31 9.93
N SER A 84 -12.71 -0.97 10.03
CA SER A 84 -13.40 -1.52 11.21
C SER A 84 -12.45 -1.74 12.40
N GLN A 85 -11.14 -1.86 12.18
CA GLN A 85 -10.15 -2.14 13.21
C GLN A 85 -9.58 -0.87 13.88
N VAL A 86 -9.61 0.28 13.21
CA VAL A 86 -8.95 1.52 13.68
C VAL A 86 -9.52 2.03 15.01
N GLY A 87 -10.80 1.78 15.31
CA GLY A 87 -11.41 2.26 16.56
C GLY A 87 -11.17 3.76 16.81
N LYS A 88 -11.03 4.17 18.08
CA LYS A 88 -10.67 5.57 18.45
C LYS A 88 -9.16 5.85 18.51
N ASN A 89 -8.34 4.81 18.63
CA ASN A 89 -6.89 4.95 18.81
C ASN A 89 -6.20 4.75 17.47
N LYS A 90 -5.45 5.74 17.00
CA LYS A 90 -4.75 5.63 15.72
C LYS A 90 -3.47 4.80 15.87
N PHE A 91 -3.57 3.52 15.55
CA PHE A 91 -2.44 2.59 15.48
C PHE A 91 -2.26 2.07 14.05
N VAL A 92 -1.12 1.44 13.80
CA VAL A 92 -0.97 0.43 12.74
C VAL A 92 -0.56 -0.89 13.36
N PHE A 93 -0.74 -1.97 12.64
CA PHE A 93 -0.21 -3.26 13.07
C PHE A 93 1.28 -3.35 12.69
N PHE A 94 2.05 -4.04 13.51
CA PHE A 94 3.45 -4.33 13.28
C PHE A 94 3.66 -5.83 13.46
N GLU A 95 3.97 -6.52 12.37
CA GLU A 95 4.38 -7.92 12.40
C GLU A 95 5.86 -7.96 12.74
N VAL A 96 6.18 -8.48 13.93
CA VAL A 96 7.53 -8.47 14.49
C VAL A 96 8.37 -9.53 13.79
N GLU A 97 9.44 -9.12 13.13
CA GLU A 97 10.40 -10.03 12.50
C GLU A 97 11.63 -10.24 13.38
N ASN A 98 12.06 -9.20 14.09
CA ASN A 98 13.09 -9.28 15.11
C ASN A 98 12.67 -8.47 16.35
N ALA A 99 13.13 -8.93 17.52
CA ALA A 99 12.94 -8.24 18.79
C ALA A 99 14.17 -8.44 19.71
N PRO A 100 14.40 -7.55 20.69
CA PRO A 100 15.38 -7.78 21.75
C PRO A 100 15.12 -9.09 22.51
N GLN A 101 16.16 -9.64 23.14
CA GLN A 101 16.11 -10.92 23.90
C GLN A 101 14.89 -11.03 24.83
N LYS A 102 14.55 -9.93 25.51
CA LYS A 102 13.42 -9.84 26.45
C LYS A 102 12.05 -10.09 25.79
N TYR A 103 11.92 -9.83 24.50
CA TYR A 103 10.67 -9.85 23.75
C TYR A 103 10.69 -10.83 22.57
N LEU A 104 11.60 -11.83 22.59
CA LEU A 104 11.68 -12.86 21.54
C LEU A 104 10.37 -13.62 21.35
N ASN A 105 9.54 -13.72 22.39
CA ASN A 105 8.20 -14.31 22.30
C ASN A 105 7.30 -13.59 21.30
N LEU A 106 7.57 -12.31 20.98
CA LEU A 106 6.80 -11.52 20.03
C LEU A 106 7.19 -11.76 18.58
N VAL A 107 8.35 -12.37 18.30
CA VAL A 107 8.78 -12.66 16.93
C VAL A 107 7.75 -13.56 16.22
N GLY A 108 7.34 -13.14 15.04
CA GLY A 108 6.26 -13.74 14.25
C GLY A 108 4.85 -13.37 14.69
N GLN A 109 4.68 -12.55 15.74
CA GLN A 109 3.38 -12.03 16.16
C GLN A 109 3.10 -10.67 15.54
N THR A 110 1.80 -10.36 15.41
CA THR A 110 1.33 -9.03 15.04
C THR A 110 0.92 -8.27 16.30
N VAL A 111 1.57 -7.14 16.54
CA VAL A 111 1.33 -6.25 17.69
C VAL A 111 0.83 -4.89 17.21
N LYS A 112 0.31 -4.06 18.12
CA LYS A 112 -0.02 -2.67 17.77
C LYS A 112 1.22 -1.80 17.83
N LEU A 113 1.35 -0.87 16.89
CA LEU A 113 2.35 0.19 16.91
C LEU A 113 1.64 1.53 16.96
N GLU A 114 1.99 2.32 17.98
CA GLU A 114 1.39 3.61 18.29
C GLU A 114 2.48 4.64 18.54
N TRP A 115 2.12 5.90 18.42
CA TRP A 115 2.99 6.97 18.88
C TRP A 115 2.82 7.20 20.38
N VAL A 116 3.89 7.59 21.07
CA VAL A 116 3.78 8.07 22.45
C VAL A 116 2.92 9.34 22.50
N ASN A 117 2.12 9.49 23.55
CA ASN A 117 1.32 10.70 23.74
C ASN A 117 2.18 11.80 24.38
N SER A 118 3.01 12.46 23.57
CA SER A 118 3.86 13.58 24.00
C SER A 118 3.48 14.88 23.30
N GLN A 119 3.79 16.02 23.94
CA GLN A 119 3.46 17.33 23.38
C GLN A 119 4.23 17.62 22.09
N ASN A 120 5.47 17.14 21.98
CA ASN A 120 6.33 17.33 20.81
C ASN A 120 5.74 16.67 19.55
N ILE A 121 5.12 15.50 19.71
CA ILE A 121 4.53 14.74 18.60
C ILE A 121 3.20 15.35 18.14
N LYS A 122 2.44 15.96 19.05
CA LYS A 122 1.17 16.63 18.69
C LYS A 122 1.37 17.77 17.69
N GLY A 123 2.43 18.57 17.86
CA GLY A 123 2.76 19.64 16.92
C GLY A 123 3.00 19.10 15.52
N TYR A 124 3.84 18.07 15.39
CA TYR A 124 4.09 17.38 14.13
C TYR A 124 2.79 16.83 13.51
N PHE A 125 1.96 16.13 14.30
CA PHE A 125 0.71 15.55 13.80
C PHE A 125 -0.25 16.58 13.24
N ASN A 126 -0.38 17.74 13.88
CA ASN A 126 -1.28 18.80 13.42
C ASN A 126 -0.87 19.31 12.03
N THR A 127 0.42 19.26 11.69
CA THR A 127 0.94 19.72 10.39
C THR A 127 0.70 18.71 9.26
N VAL A 128 0.89 17.42 9.55
CA VAL A 128 1.00 16.36 8.53
C VAL A 128 -0.20 15.44 8.43
N THR A 129 -1.08 15.44 9.44
CA THR A 129 -2.29 14.61 9.42
C THR A 129 -3.28 15.16 8.39
N ARG A 130 -3.76 14.31 7.47
CA ARG A 130 -4.67 14.71 6.39
C ARG A 130 -5.82 13.75 6.23
N ASP A 131 -6.94 14.26 5.75
CA ASP A 131 -8.00 13.45 5.18
C ASP A 131 -7.59 13.05 3.76
N VAL A 132 -7.85 11.80 3.39
CA VAL A 132 -7.50 11.26 2.08
C VAL A 132 -8.77 10.77 1.41
N GLU A 133 -9.17 11.46 0.35
CA GLU A 133 -10.30 11.10 -0.48
C GLU A 133 -9.95 11.32 -1.95
N PHE A 134 -10.13 10.28 -2.77
CA PHE A 134 -9.75 10.32 -4.17
C PHE A 134 -10.76 11.08 -5.00
N THR A 135 -10.24 11.94 -5.87
CA THR A 135 -11.05 12.68 -6.84
C THR A 135 -11.11 11.93 -8.17
N LYS A 136 -11.96 12.39 -9.10
CA LYS A 136 -11.93 11.90 -10.48
C LYS A 136 -10.55 12.02 -11.12
N ALA A 137 -9.82 13.12 -10.86
CA ALA A 137 -8.47 13.31 -11.38
C ALA A 137 -7.49 12.25 -10.85
N THR A 138 -7.63 11.84 -9.58
CA THR A 138 -6.85 10.75 -9.00
C THR A 138 -7.11 9.43 -9.74
N VAL A 139 -8.39 9.10 -9.96
CA VAL A 139 -8.79 7.88 -10.69
C VAL A 139 -8.27 7.90 -12.13
N ASP A 140 -8.42 9.02 -12.83
CA ASP A 140 -7.92 9.17 -14.21
C ASP A 140 -6.38 9.01 -14.25
N SER A 141 -5.67 9.51 -13.24
CA SER A 141 -4.22 9.31 -13.09
C SER A 141 -3.85 7.85 -12.79
N GLN A 142 -4.63 7.12 -11.99
CA GLN A 142 -4.39 5.70 -11.73
C GLN A 142 -4.56 4.87 -13.01
N ASN A 143 -5.59 5.17 -13.80
CA ASN A 143 -5.82 4.51 -15.08
C ASN A 143 -4.68 4.74 -16.08
N ALA A 144 -3.97 5.87 -15.96
CA ALA A 144 -2.76 6.18 -16.73
C ALA A 144 -1.49 5.48 -16.21
N GLY A 145 -1.59 4.60 -15.21
CA GLY A 145 -0.48 3.82 -14.66
C GLY A 145 0.28 4.48 -13.51
N ASN A 146 -0.16 5.63 -13.01
CA ASN A 146 0.48 6.26 -11.85
C ASN A 146 0.03 5.59 -10.54
N LEU A 147 0.98 5.39 -9.63
CA LEU A 147 0.70 4.81 -8.32
C LEU A 147 0.08 5.86 -7.39
N HIS A 148 -1.00 5.49 -6.72
CA HIS A 148 -1.64 6.26 -5.66
C HIS A 148 -1.90 5.34 -4.45
N PRO A 149 -1.91 5.87 -3.21
CA PRO A 149 -2.07 5.07 -2.00
C PRO A 149 -3.54 4.66 -1.79
N GLU A 150 -4.05 3.78 -2.64
CA GLU A 150 -5.48 3.42 -2.71
C GLU A 150 -6.05 2.93 -1.38
N ARG A 151 -5.24 2.27 -0.56
CA ARG A 151 -5.62 1.76 0.76
C ARG A 151 -5.91 2.86 1.80
N LEU A 152 -5.47 4.09 1.51
CA LEU A 152 -5.76 5.28 2.28
C LEU A 152 -6.99 6.03 1.78
N ASN A 153 -7.56 5.67 0.64
CA ASN A 153 -8.75 6.34 0.11
C ASN A 153 -9.92 6.24 1.11
N ARG A 154 -10.63 7.35 1.29
CA ARG A 154 -11.75 7.54 2.23
C ARG A 154 -11.36 7.40 3.69
N ARG A 155 -10.09 7.62 4.04
CA ARG A 155 -9.65 7.69 5.44
C ARG A 155 -9.58 9.13 5.88
N HIS A 156 -10.17 9.40 7.04
CA HIS A 156 -10.04 10.70 7.70
C HIS A 156 -8.88 10.68 8.67
N GLN A 157 -8.20 11.81 8.77
CA GLN A 157 -7.16 12.08 9.74
C GLN A 157 -6.04 11.02 9.73
N VAL A 158 -5.59 10.65 8.53
CA VAL A 158 -4.47 9.74 8.30
C VAL A 158 -3.22 10.36 8.91
N ASN A 159 -2.71 9.72 9.96
CA ASN A 159 -1.47 10.15 10.61
C ASN A 159 -0.24 9.62 9.83
N PRO A 160 0.98 10.08 10.16
CA PRO A 160 2.21 9.64 9.47
C PRO A 160 2.40 8.13 9.43
N LEU A 161 2.04 7.43 10.51
CA LEU A 161 2.24 5.99 10.60
C LEU A 161 1.27 5.22 9.70
N GLN A 162 0.02 5.65 9.63
CA GLN A 162 -0.97 5.13 8.68
C GLN A 162 -0.59 5.49 7.25
N SER A 163 -0.12 6.71 7.02
CA SER A 163 0.38 7.16 5.71
C SER A 163 1.50 6.23 5.22
N LEU A 164 2.46 5.93 6.09
CA LEU A 164 3.57 5.03 5.80
C LEU A 164 3.11 3.59 5.52
N ALA A 165 2.27 3.02 6.38
CA ALA A 165 1.76 1.65 6.22
C ALA A 165 0.84 1.48 4.99
N GLY A 166 0.12 2.54 4.60
CA GLY A 166 -0.83 2.54 3.49
C GLY A 166 -0.28 3.11 2.18
N ALA A 167 1.00 3.50 2.13
CA ALA A 167 1.61 4.14 0.97
C ALA A 167 1.68 3.22 -0.27
N ARG A 168 1.68 1.90 -0.06
CA ARG A 168 1.81 0.88 -1.11
C ARG A 168 0.54 0.03 -1.25
N PRO A 169 0.28 -0.58 -2.43
CA PRO A 169 -0.90 -1.42 -2.67
C PRO A 169 -1.01 -2.67 -1.80
N ASN A 170 0.08 -3.15 -1.20
CA ASN A 170 0.09 -4.30 -0.29
C ASN A 170 0.73 -3.92 1.05
N ASP A 171 0.60 -4.78 2.05
CA ASP A 171 1.37 -4.69 3.30
C ASP A 171 2.77 -5.25 3.08
N ASP A 172 3.62 -4.47 2.43
CA ASP A 172 5.00 -4.82 2.04
C ASP A 172 6.05 -3.79 2.50
N VAL A 173 5.64 -2.86 3.37
CA VAL A 173 6.54 -1.87 3.98
C VAL A 173 7.21 -2.46 5.21
N PHE A 174 8.49 -2.77 5.09
CA PHE A 174 9.34 -3.17 6.21
C PHE A 174 10.03 -1.96 6.82
N VAL A 175 10.11 -1.93 8.14
CA VAL A 175 10.74 -0.84 8.88
C VAL A 175 11.61 -1.39 10.01
N LYS A 176 12.60 -0.60 10.38
CA LYS A 176 13.23 -0.67 11.69
C LYS A 176 12.67 0.42 12.60
N LEU A 177 12.58 0.12 13.89
CA LEU A 177 12.20 1.06 14.92
C LEU A 177 13.44 1.46 15.71
N GLU A 178 13.66 2.76 15.88
CA GLU A 178 14.75 3.27 16.71
C GLU A 178 14.32 3.38 18.18
N GLU A 179 15.20 2.97 19.08
CA GLU A 179 15.00 3.15 20.52
C GLU A 179 14.89 4.64 20.90
N PRO A 180 14.08 4.99 21.92
CA PRO A 180 13.42 4.08 22.87
C PRO A 180 12.07 3.52 22.39
N ILE A 181 11.84 2.22 22.60
CA ILE A 181 10.56 1.54 22.34
C ILE A 181 9.87 1.18 23.65
N ASN A 182 8.73 1.82 23.92
CA ASN A 182 7.93 1.53 25.11
C ASN A 182 6.95 0.38 24.82
N VAL A 183 7.20 -0.80 25.40
CA VAL A 183 6.34 -1.98 25.26
C VAL A 183 5.31 -1.99 26.40
N SER A 184 4.03 -1.94 26.05
CA SER A 184 2.92 -2.14 26.99
C SER A 184 2.14 -3.41 26.67
N GLU A 185 1.83 -4.19 27.69
CA GLU A 185 1.04 -5.41 27.60
C GLU A 185 -0.36 -5.17 28.21
N ASN A 186 -1.39 -5.58 27.50
CA ASN A 186 -2.77 -5.58 27.98
C ASN A 186 -3.41 -6.93 27.69
N GLY A 187 -3.41 -7.82 28.69
CA GLY A 187 -3.80 -9.21 28.53
C GLY A 187 -2.91 -9.91 27.52
N LYS A 188 -3.49 -10.41 26.42
CA LYS A 188 -2.75 -11.08 25.34
C LYS A 188 -2.30 -10.15 24.21
N THR A 189 -2.52 -8.84 24.34
CA THR A 189 -2.20 -7.86 23.29
C THR A 189 -1.01 -7.03 23.71
N TYR A 190 -0.02 -6.92 22.83
CA TYR A 190 1.11 -6.02 23.00
C TYR A 190 0.94 -4.77 22.14
N THR A 191 1.36 -3.63 22.69
CA THR A 191 1.47 -2.35 21.98
C THR A 191 2.87 -1.81 22.16
N LEU A 192 3.55 -1.56 21.04
CA LEU A 192 4.80 -0.81 20.96
C LEU A 192 4.48 0.67 20.81
N LYS A 193 5.14 1.53 21.59
CA LYS A 193 5.00 2.98 21.49
C LYS A 193 6.33 3.62 21.14
N ILE A 194 6.30 4.43 20.08
CA ILE A 194 7.47 5.10 19.49
C ILE A 194 7.34 6.62 19.57
N ASP A 195 8.47 7.30 19.66
CA ASP A 195 8.56 8.76 19.57
C ASP A 195 9.30 9.26 18.31
N ARG A 196 9.89 8.33 17.55
CA ARG A 196 10.59 8.56 16.28
C ARG A 196 9.87 7.87 15.13
N GLU A 197 10.00 8.45 13.95
CA GLU A 197 9.43 7.87 12.74
C GLU A 197 10.13 6.55 12.38
N PRO A 198 9.37 5.48 12.05
CA PRO A 198 9.96 4.24 11.56
C PRO A 198 10.78 4.45 10.29
N ILE A 199 11.95 3.81 10.21
CA ILE A 199 12.83 3.93 9.05
C ILE A 199 12.56 2.75 8.12
N GLN A 200 12.19 3.02 6.86
CA GLN A 200 11.97 1.96 5.86
C GLN A 200 13.26 1.19 5.58
N VAL A 201 13.15 -0.13 5.58
CA VAL A 201 14.22 -1.06 5.24
C VAL A 201 13.89 -1.68 3.90
N THR A 202 14.81 -1.56 2.94
CA THR A 202 14.70 -2.18 1.63
C THR A 202 15.77 -3.28 1.49
N GLY A 203 15.46 -4.31 0.71
CA GLY A 203 16.43 -5.37 0.39
C GLY A 203 16.94 -6.15 1.60
N LYS A 204 16.08 -6.54 2.56
CA LYS A 204 16.48 -7.16 3.84
C LYS A 204 17.19 -8.53 3.76
N GLN A 205 17.01 -9.26 2.67
CA GLN A 205 17.62 -10.59 2.46
C GLN A 205 18.76 -10.49 1.45
N TYR A 206 19.84 -9.86 1.90
CA TYR A 206 21.07 -9.73 1.15
C TYR A 206 22.18 -10.50 1.88
N ALA A 207 23.11 -11.02 1.09
CA ALA A 207 24.33 -11.61 1.60
C ALA A 207 25.50 -11.01 0.84
N LEU A 208 26.53 -10.59 1.57
CA LEU A 208 27.81 -10.31 0.96
C LEU A 208 28.49 -11.64 0.69
N VAL A 209 28.83 -11.90 -0.58
CA VAL A 209 29.43 -13.16 -1.00
C VAL A 209 30.59 -12.92 -1.97
N THR A 210 31.56 -13.82 -1.94
CA THR A 210 32.56 -13.94 -3.01
C THR A 210 32.11 -15.02 -3.98
N ILE A 211 31.97 -14.67 -5.26
CA ILE A 211 31.70 -15.64 -6.33
C ILE A 211 32.98 -16.42 -6.59
N LEU A 212 32.96 -17.74 -6.32
CA LEU A 212 34.13 -18.60 -6.49
C LEU A 212 34.25 -19.13 -7.92
N ARG A 213 33.14 -19.58 -8.49
CA ARG A 213 33.04 -20.06 -9.87
C ARG A 213 31.58 -20.25 -10.28
N GLN A 214 31.35 -20.30 -11.59
CA GLN A 214 30.07 -20.79 -12.13
C GLN A 214 29.90 -22.27 -11.77
N ASN A 215 28.71 -22.66 -11.31
CA ASN A 215 28.43 -24.04 -10.89
C ASN A 215 28.47 -24.99 -12.10
N LYS A 216 27.84 -24.58 -13.21
CA LYS A 216 27.88 -25.27 -14.51
C LYS A 216 27.95 -24.24 -15.64
N LEU A 217 28.75 -24.52 -16.66
CA LEU A 217 28.88 -23.66 -17.84
C LEU A 217 27.50 -23.45 -18.48
N GLY A 218 27.13 -22.19 -18.72
CA GLY A 218 25.84 -21.82 -19.31
C GLY A 218 24.65 -21.74 -18.34
N GLN A 219 24.85 -21.93 -17.03
CA GLN A 219 23.81 -21.70 -16.02
C GLN A 219 24.07 -20.44 -15.21
N ASP A 220 23.03 -19.68 -14.90
CA ASP A 220 23.10 -18.52 -13.99
C ASP A 220 23.06 -18.97 -12.52
N LYS A 221 24.01 -19.83 -12.16
CA LYS A 221 24.18 -20.36 -10.81
C LYS A 221 25.66 -20.36 -10.45
N PHE A 222 25.98 -19.77 -9.30
CA PHE A 222 27.34 -19.60 -8.84
C PHE A 222 27.57 -20.35 -7.54
N LEU A 223 28.74 -20.96 -7.42
CA LEU A 223 29.26 -21.36 -6.12
C LEU A 223 29.81 -20.12 -5.43
N VAL A 224 29.33 -19.84 -4.23
CA VAL A 224 29.69 -18.63 -3.48
C VAL A 224 30.25 -18.99 -2.11
N ARG A 225 31.05 -18.08 -1.56
CA ARG A 225 31.47 -18.08 -0.16
C ARG A 225 30.82 -16.89 0.54
N HIS A 226 30.14 -17.11 1.66
CA HIS A 226 29.58 -16.03 2.45
C HIS A 226 30.70 -15.23 3.13
N PHE A 227 30.48 -13.93 3.28
CA PHE A 227 31.28 -13.11 4.16
C PHE A 227 30.98 -13.48 5.62
N GLU A 228 32.03 -13.81 6.36
CA GLU A 228 31.99 -14.03 7.82
C GLU A 228 32.64 -12.81 8.48
N PRO A 229 31.88 -11.95 9.17
CA PRO A 229 32.39 -10.76 9.84
C PRO A 229 33.23 -11.06 11.09
#